data_AF-A0AAD5BVN8-F1
#
_entry.id   AF-A0AAD5BVN8-F1
#
_cell.length_a   1.000
_cell.length_b   1.000
_cell.length_c   1.000
_cell.angle_alpha   90.00
_cell.angle_beta   90.00
_cell.angle_gamma   90.00
#
_symmetry.space_group_name_H-M   'P 1'
#
loop_
_entity.id
_entity.type
_entity.pdbx_description
1 polymer ?
#
loop_
_entity_poly.entity_id
_entity_poly.type
_entity_poly.pdbx_seq_one_letter_code
_entity_poly.pdbx_strand_id
1 'polypeptide(L)'
;MQNVDKRNMLLGLGGLYGAANLTNVGLALAYPITAPDDISSCVAATDGVPDVGDAVRGTACCLPSSHTTLVPYVLPLVDQLCVRTPADRLIPEYIEKYQEAMKAMKAIPDDDPRSWKHQGKIPQWSL
;
A
#
# COMPACT_ATOMS: atom_id res chain seq x y z
N MET A 1 18.11 -6.11 30.82
CA MET A 1 16.90 -6.53 30.09
C MET A 1 17.35 -7.24 28.82
N GLN A 2 17.22 -8.57 28.76
CA GLN A 2 17.68 -9.36 27.62
C GLN A 2 16.68 -9.20 26.47
N ASN A 3 17.15 -8.68 25.34
CA ASN A 3 16.36 -8.49 24.14
C ASN A 3 16.17 -9.86 23.46
N VAL A 4 14.97 -10.44 23.56
CA VAL A 4 14.66 -11.71 22.91
C VAL A 4 14.34 -11.43 21.44
N ASP A 5 15.19 -11.90 20.54
CA ASP A 5 15.01 -11.77 19.09
C ASP A 5 13.76 -12.55 18.63
N LYS A 6 12.97 -11.96 17.72
CA LYS A 6 11.70 -12.52 17.22
C LYS A 6 11.85 -13.92 16.62
N ARG A 7 13.06 -14.28 16.18
CA ARG A 7 13.38 -15.60 15.60
C ARG A 7 13.55 -16.71 16.66
N ASN A 8 13.72 -16.35 17.93
CA ASN A 8 13.92 -17.28 19.03
C ASN A 8 12.62 -17.69 19.74
N MET A 9 11.48 -17.09 19.34
CA MET A 9 10.17 -17.36 19.96
C MET A 9 9.60 -18.75 19.59
N LEU A 10 10.04 -19.33 18.48
CA LEU A 10 9.63 -20.67 18.03
C LEU A 10 10.47 -21.81 18.64
N LEU A 11 11.63 -21.50 19.23
CA LEU A 11 12.48 -22.49 19.91
C LEU A 11 11.96 -22.85 21.30
N GLY A 12 10.98 -22.11 21.83
CA GLY A 12 10.27 -22.41 23.08
C GLY A 12 9.01 -23.25 22.94
N LEU A 13 8.61 -23.62 21.71
CA LEU A 13 7.35 -24.33 21.42
C LEU A 13 7.55 -25.81 21.03
N GLY A 14 8.71 -26.39 21.35
CA GLY A 14 9.11 -27.75 20.94
C GLY A 14 9.40 -28.76 22.06
N GLY A 15 9.13 -28.43 23.32
CA GLY A 15 9.43 -29.30 24.46
C GLY A 15 8.20 -29.59 25.31
N LEU A 16 7.61 -30.76 25.10
CA LEU A 16 6.67 -31.39 26.03
C LEU A 16 7.34 -31.42 27.43
N TYR A 17 6.60 -31.05 28.50
CA TYR A 17 7.04 -30.93 29.91
C TYR A 17 7.57 -29.55 30.36
N GLY A 18 6.67 -28.71 30.91
CA GLY A 18 7.06 -27.51 31.65
C GLY A 18 5.90 -26.55 31.93
N ALA A 19 4.95 -26.97 32.78
CA ALA A 19 4.01 -26.03 33.39
C ALA A 19 4.74 -25.11 34.40
N ALA A 20 4.19 -23.90 34.60
CA ALA A 20 4.52 -22.88 35.61
C ALA A 20 5.59 -21.82 35.25
N ASN A 21 5.16 -20.79 34.48
CA ASN A 21 5.29 -19.34 34.74
C ASN A 21 5.22 -18.52 33.43
N LEU A 22 4.01 -18.44 32.85
CA LEU A 22 3.71 -17.55 31.71
C LEU A 22 3.47 -16.09 32.14
N THR A 23 3.78 -15.70 33.38
CA THR A 23 3.46 -14.37 33.92
C THR A 23 4.46 -13.28 33.53
N ASN A 24 5.53 -13.59 32.80
CA ASN A 24 6.55 -12.60 32.42
C ASN A 24 7.16 -12.81 31.02
N VAL A 25 6.43 -13.48 30.13
CA VAL A 25 6.75 -13.40 28.69
C VAL A 25 6.15 -12.09 28.22
N GLY A 26 7.00 -11.11 27.93
CA GLY A 26 6.60 -9.85 27.31
C GLY A 26 5.67 -10.16 26.14
N LEU A 27 4.39 -9.89 26.32
CA LEU A 27 3.36 -10.08 25.31
C LEU A 27 3.85 -9.38 24.05
N ALA A 28 3.88 -10.10 22.92
CA ALA A 28 4.11 -9.50 21.63
C ALA A 28 2.96 -8.50 21.37
N LEU A 29 3.18 -7.23 21.71
CA LEU A 29 2.23 -6.17 21.46
C LEU A 29 2.11 -6.02 19.94
N ALA A 30 0.94 -6.33 19.41
CA ALA A 30 0.61 -6.07 18.02
C ALA A 30 0.44 -4.55 17.85
N TYR A 31 1.50 -3.87 17.41
CA TYR A 31 1.44 -2.48 16.97
C TYR A 31 1.43 -2.46 15.43
N PRO A 32 0.25 -2.43 14.78
CA PRO A 32 0.17 -2.42 13.33
C PRO A 32 0.73 -1.11 12.77
N ILE A 33 1.32 -1.18 11.58
CA ILE A 33 1.68 0.03 10.82
C ILE A 33 0.38 0.61 10.28
N THR A 34 0.06 1.84 10.67
CA THR A 34 -1.10 2.59 10.20
C THR A 34 -0.63 3.75 9.34
N ALA A 35 -1.26 3.94 8.17
CA ALA A 35 -1.08 5.17 7.42
C ALA A 35 -1.61 6.37 8.24
N PRO A 36 -1.05 7.57 8.07
CA PRO A 36 -1.53 8.77 8.75
C PRO A 36 -2.94 9.12 8.27
N ASP A 37 -3.78 9.58 9.20
CA ASP A 37 -5.14 10.01 8.89
C ASP A 37 -5.16 11.35 8.12
N ASP A 38 -4.11 12.15 8.30
CA ASP A 38 -3.95 13.42 7.60
C ASP A 38 -2.89 13.28 6.50
N ILE A 39 -3.33 13.46 5.25
CA ILE A 39 -2.45 13.47 4.08
C ILE A 39 -1.67 14.79 3.95
N SER A 40 -1.98 15.81 4.77
CA SER A 40 -1.27 17.10 4.77
C SER A 40 0.17 16.98 5.26
N SER A 41 0.48 15.97 6.08
CA SER A 41 1.84 15.72 6.57
C SER A 41 2.72 14.98 5.56
N CYS A 42 2.24 14.78 4.32
CA CYS A 42 3.01 14.14 3.28
C CYS A 42 4.24 14.98 2.88
N VAL A 43 5.38 14.31 2.71
CA VAL A 43 6.65 14.90 2.28
C VAL A 43 7.07 14.35 0.92
N ALA A 44 7.98 15.05 0.24
CA ALA A 44 8.55 14.57 -1.01
C ALA A 44 9.33 13.27 -0.79
N ALA A 45 9.26 12.35 -1.75
CA ALA A 45 9.97 11.08 -1.67
C ALA A 45 11.47 11.29 -1.91
N THR A 46 12.27 11.15 -0.86
CA THR A 46 13.74 11.22 -0.93
C THR A 46 14.40 9.86 -0.79
N ASP A 47 13.73 8.92 -0.12
CA ASP A 47 14.27 7.59 0.13
C ASP A 47 14.11 6.69 -1.10
N GLY A 48 15.19 5.98 -1.44
CA GLY A 48 15.22 5.11 -2.62
C GLY A 48 15.31 5.85 -3.96
N VAL A 49 15.49 7.18 -3.96
CA VAL A 49 15.74 7.99 -5.15
C VAL A 49 17.25 8.31 -5.23
N PRO A 50 18.02 7.71 -6.15
CA PRO A 50 19.48 7.84 -6.17
C PRO A 50 19.95 9.27 -6.43
N ASP A 51 19.25 10.00 -7.31
CA ASP A 51 19.49 11.40 -7.62
C ASP A 51 18.15 12.12 -7.79
N VAL A 52 17.82 12.98 -6.83
CA VAL A 52 16.57 13.75 -6.83
C VAL A 52 16.59 14.85 -7.90
N GLY A 53 17.76 15.39 -8.24
CA GLY A 53 17.92 16.45 -9.24
C GLY A 53 17.74 15.93 -10.67
N ASP A 54 18.18 14.69 -10.91
CA ASP A 54 18.10 14.03 -12.23
C ASP A 54 16.90 13.07 -12.36
N ALA A 55 15.99 13.07 -11.38
CA ALA A 55 14.83 12.20 -11.39
C ALA A 55 13.88 12.51 -12.55
N VAL A 56 13.76 11.58 -13.50
CA VAL A 56 12.85 11.68 -14.67
C VAL A 56 11.39 11.87 -14.23
N ARG A 57 11.02 11.32 -13.06
CA ARG A 57 9.73 11.53 -12.41
C ARG A 57 9.98 12.37 -11.16
N GLY A 58 9.22 13.45 -11.00
CA GLY A 58 9.33 14.31 -9.83
C GLY A 58 9.05 13.55 -8.53
N THR A 59 9.70 13.98 -7.46
CA THR A 59 9.60 13.39 -6.11
C THR A 59 8.43 13.93 -5.29
N ALA A 60 7.72 14.93 -5.82
CA ALA A 60 6.49 15.46 -5.23
C ALA A 60 5.29 14.51 -5.46
N CYS A 61 5.25 13.44 -4.66
CA CYS A 61 4.28 12.35 -4.79
C CYS A 61 3.01 12.55 -3.96
N CYS A 62 2.93 13.62 -3.17
CA CYS A 62 1.76 13.90 -2.34
C CYS A 62 0.49 14.08 -3.16
N LEU A 63 -0.61 13.60 -2.58
CA LEU A 63 -1.95 13.74 -3.13
C LEU A 63 -2.39 15.20 -2.92
N PRO A 64 -3.24 15.74 -3.80
CA PRO A 64 -3.84 17.04 -3.58
C PRO A 64 -4.68 16.96 -2.30
N SER A 65 -4.74 18.04 -1.54
CA SER A 65 -5.53 18.12 -0.31
C SER A 65 -7.02 18.12 -0.67
N SER A 66 -7.56 16.94 -0.95
CA SER A 66 -9.00 16.76 -1.05
C SER A 66 -9.57 16.85 0.36
N HIS A 67 -10.51 17.76 0.59
CA HIS A 67 -11.25 17.92 1.85
C HIS A 67 -12.23 16.76 2.10
N THR A 68 -11.77 15.53 1.90
CA THR A 68 -12.59 14.33 2.02
C THR A 68 -12.31 13.69 3.37
N THR A 69 -13.37 13.52 4.16
CA THR A 69 -13.29 12.76 5.41
C THR A 69 -12.91 11.32 5.11
N LEU A 70 -11.95 10.78 5.86
CA LEU A 70 -11.61 9.36 5.76
C LEU A 70 -12.84 8.52 6.14
N VAL A 71 -13.19 7.59 5.26
CA VAL A 71 -14.27 6.64 5.46
C VAL A 71 -13.69 5.24 5.62
N PRO A 72 -14.18 4.44 6.58
CA PRO A 72 -13.74 3.06 6.71
C PRO A 72 -14.10 2.28 5.45
N TYR A 73 -13.22 1.38 5.03
CA TYR A 73 -13.47 0.52 3.88
C TYR A 73 -14.69 -0.37 4.14
N VAL A 74 -15.60 -0.41 3.15
CA VAL A 74 -16.76 -1.29 3.14
C VAL A 74 -16.62 -2.24 1.96
N LEU A 75 -16.87 -3.53 2.19
CA LEU A 75 -16.85 -4.53 1.13
C LEU A 75 -17.93 -4.19 0.09
N PRO A 76 -17.58 -4.08 -1.21
CA PRO A 76 -18.55 -3.80 -2.24
C PRO A 76 -19.45 -5.03 -2.47
N LEU A 77 -20.73 -4.79 -2.69
CA LEU A 77 -21.63 -5.81 -3.21
C LEU A 77 -21.35 -5.98 -4.71
N VAL A 78 -20.90 -7.16 -5.11
CA VAL A 78 -20.58 -7.49 -6.49
C VAL A 78 -21.39 -8.70 -6.95
N ASP A 79 -22.15 -8.55 -8.03
CA ASP A 79 -22.92 -9.65 -8.63
C ASP A 79 -22.04 -10.58 -9.46
N GLN A 80 -20.91 -10.07 -9.94
CA GLN A 80 -19.93 -10.80 -10.75
C GLN A 80 -18.52 -10.52 -10.25
N LEU A 81 -17.71 -11.57 -10.20
CA LEU A 81 -16.30 -11.46 -9.83
C LEU A 81 -15.48 -10.87 -10.99
N CYS A 82 -14.63 -9.89 -10.69
CA CYS A 82 -13.66 -9.35 -11.62
C CYS A 82 -12.51 -10.35 -11.84
N VAL A 83 -12.50 -11.05 -12.97
CA VAL A 83 -11.44 -11.99 -13.33
C VAL A 83 -10.33 -11.26 -14.07
N ARG A 84 -9.09 -11.37 -13.56
CA ARG A 84 -7.89 -10.84 -14.24
C ARG A 84 -7.35 -11.91 -15.19
N THR A 85 -7.42 -11.64 -16.49
CA THR A 85 -6.92 -12.56 -17.52
C THR A 85 -5.41 -12.36 -17.73
N PRO A 86 -4.62 -13.43 -17.95
CA PRO A 86 -3.22 -13.32 -18.32
C PRO A 86 -3.02 -12.47 -19.57
N ALA A 87 -1.98 -11.62 -19.56
CA ALA A 87 -1.74 -10.65 -20.63
C ALA A 87 -1.43 -11.31 -21.99
N ASP A 88 -0.86 -12.52 -21.98
CA ASP A 88 -0.56 -13.34 -23.16
C ASP A 88 -1.79 -14.03 -23.76
N ARG A 89 -2.93 -14.04 -23.06
CA ARG A 89 -4.17 -14.75 -23.45
C ARG A 89 -5.38 -13.83 -23.54
N LEU A 90 -5.16 -12.54 -23.76
CA LEU A 90 -6.24 -11.57 -23.85
C LEU A 90 -7.03 -11.71 -25.15
N ILE A 91 -8.35 -11.66 -25.04
CA ILE A 91 -9.24 -11.52 -26.19
C ILE A 91 -9.24 -10.07 -26.69
N PRO A 92 -9.43 -9.81 -27.99
CA PRO A 92 -9.39 -8.46 -28.56
C PRO A 92 -10.31 -7.46 -27.85
N GLU A 93 -11.50 -7.89 -27.44
CA GLU A 93 -12.48 -7.04 -26.77
C GLU A 93 -12.00 -6.55 -25.40
N TYR A 94 -11.21 -7.37 -24.69
CA TYR A 94 -10.61 -6.96 -23.41
C TYR A 94 -9.51 -5.92 -23.65
N ILE A 95 -8.71 -6.11 -24.70
CA ILE A 95 -7.62 -5.20 -25.06
C ILE A 95 -8.19 -3.82 -25.41
N GLU A 96 -9.25 -3.77 -26.22
CA GLU A 96 -9.92 -2.52 -26.60
C GLU A 96 -10.45 -1.78 -25.36
N LYS A 97 -11.21 -2.46 -24.49
CA LYS A 97 -11.73 -1.88 -23.25
C LYS A 97 -10.61 -1.35 -22.34
N TYR A 98 -9.52 -2.09 -22.21
CA TYR A 98 -8.37 -1.65 -21.42
C TYR A 98 -7.71 -0.41 -22.03
N GLN A 99 -7.54 -0.37 -23.34
CA GLN A 99 -6.97 0.78 -24.04
C GLN A 99 -7.86 2.03 -23.92
N GLU A 100 -9.18 1.87 -24.01
CA GLU A 100 -10.13 2.97 -23.80
C GLU A 100 -10.08 3.50 -22.37
N ALA A 101 -10.08 2.62 -21.37
CA ALA A 101 -9.95 3.00 -19.97
C ALA A 101 -8.63 3.76 -19.71
N MET A 102 -7.53 3.31 -20.32
CA MET A 102 -6.23 3.98 -20.23
C MET A 102 -6.23 5.35 -20.92
N LYS A 103 -6.90 5.50 -22.06
CA LYS A 103 -7.09 6.80 -22.72
C LYS A 103 -7.90 7.75 -21.85
N ALA A 104 -9.00 7.27 -21.27
CA ALA A 104 -9.84 8.05 -20.37
C ALA A 104 -9.05 8.51 -19.13
N MET A 105 -8.32 7.61 -18.47
CA MET A 105 -7.51 7.95 -17.30
C MET A 105 -6.39 8.97 -17.58
N LYS A 106 -5.83 8.95 -18.80
CA LYS A 106 -4.84 9.94 -19.24
C LYS A 106 -5.44 11.28 -19.66
N ALA A 107 -6.72 11.31 -20.02
CA ALA A 107 -7.44 12.53 -20.38
C ALA A 107 -7.98 13.30 -19.17
N ILE A 108 -8.08 12.64 -18.00
CA ILE A 108 -8.45 13.27 -16.73
C ILE A 108 -7.39 14.34 -16.37
N PRO A 109 -7.81 15.53 -15.88
CA PRO A 109 -6.88 16.57 -15.47
C PRO A 109 -5.95 16.09 -14.36
N ASP A 110 -4.74 16.62 -14.36
CA ASP A 110 -3.70 16.15 -13.44
C ASP A 110 -4.08 16.30 -11.97
N ASP A 111 -4.93 17.26 -11.60
CA ASP A 111 -5.35 17.54 -10.22
C ASP A 111 -6.40 16.55 -9.66
N ASP A 112 -7.07 15.76 -10.51
CA ASP A 112 -8.01 14.73 -10.03
C ASP A 112 -7.21 13.54 -9.45
N PRO A 113 -7.57 13.00 -8.27
CA PRO A 113 -6.89 11.85 -7.67
C PRO A 113 -6.92 10.58 -8.54
N ARG A 114 -7.84 10.49 -9.51
CA ARG A 114 -7.96 9.37 -10.47
C ARG A 114 -7.12 9.57 -11.73
N SER A 115 -6.42 10.70 -11.84
CA SER A 115 -5.57 10.97 -13.01
C SER A 115 -4.44 9.95 -13.11
N TRP A 116 -4.00 9.69 -14.36
CA TRP A 116 -2.85 8.81 -14.62
C TRP A 116 -1.61 9.20 -13.81
N LYS A 117 -1.36 10.51 -13.63
CA LYS A 117 -0.20 11.01 -12.88
C LYS A 117 -0.36 10.73 -11.38
N HIS A 118 -1.55 10.93 -10.80
CA HIS A 118 -1.77 10.62 -9.39
C HIS A 118 -1.67 9.13 -9.09
N GLN A 119 -2.25 8.28 -9.94
CA GLN A 119 -2.14 6.83 -9.78
C GLN A 119 -0.68 6.36 -9.84
N GLY A 120 0.16 7.01 -10.65
CA GLY A 120 1.60 6.76 -10.69
C GLY A 120 2.39 7.28 -9.48
N LYS A 121 1.86 8.25 -8.73
CA LYS A 121 2.51 8.79 -7.52
C LYS A 121 2.31 7.91 -6.29
N ILE A 122 1.13 7.27 -6.14
CA ILE A 122 0.78 6.41 -4.98
C ILE A 122 1.87 5.38 -4.61
N PRO A 123 2.45 4.58 -5.53
CA PRO A 123 3.47 3.60 -5.18
C PRO A 123 4.81 4.21 -4.73
N GLN A 124 5.02 5.52 -4.94
CA GLN A 124 6.22 6.25 -4.54
C GLN A 124 6.06 6.92 -3.16
N TRP A 125 4.97 6.64 -2.45
CA TRP A 125 4.73 7.18 -1.11
C TRP A 125 5.69 6.56 -0.11
N SER A 126 6.57 7.39 0.45
CA SER A 126 7.37 7.06 1.62
C SER A 126 6.73 7.68 2.85
N LEU A 127 6.59 6.89 3.91
CA LEU A 127 6.17 7.33 5.25
C LEU A 127 7.37 7.85 6.04
#